data_AF-A0A3B0MVQ0-F1
#
_entry.id   AF-A0A3B0MVQ0-F1
#
_cell.length_a   1.000
_cell.length_b   1.000
_cell.length_c   1.000
_cell.angle_alpha   90.00
_cell.angle_beta   90.00
_cell.angle_gamma   90.00
#
_symmetry.space_group_name_H-M   'P 1'
#
loop_
_entity.id
_entity.type
_entity.pdbx_description
1 polymer ?
#
loop_
_entity_poly.entity_id
_entity_poly.type
_entity_poly.pdbx_seq_one_letter_code
_entity_poly.pdbx_strand_id
1 'polypeptide(L)'
;MTGPSQRREMAENAVARRGASIALACRAFGVSETCYRYGPKLRAENEEIADLLVGLTDARKTWGFGLCFLHLRNVKGHPWNHMA
;
A
#
# COMPACT_ATOMS: atom_id res chain seq x y z
N MET A 1 -12.61 -18.27 -0.50
CA MET A 1 -12.79 -16.83 -0.79
C MET A 1 -11.44 -16.27 -1.20
N THR A 2 -11.27 -15.84 -2.46
CA THR A 2 -10.04 -15.15 -2.89
C THR A 2 -10.05 -13.72 -2.38
N GLY A 3 -8.92 -13.25 -1.84
CA GLY A 3 -8.82 -11.91 -1.25
C GLY A 3 -8.96 -10.78 -2.29
N PRO A 4 -9.31 -9.55 -1.88
CA PRO A 4 -9.43 -8.41 -2.80
C PRO A 4 -8.17 -8.16 -3.65
N SER A 5 -6.98 -8.37 -3.08
CA SER A 5 -5.69 -8.26 -3.77
C SER A 5 -5.55 -9.30 -4.90
N GLN A 6 -5.88 -10.55 -4.60
CA GLN A 6 -5.79 -11.66 -5.55
C GLN A 6 -6.75 -11.48 -6.73
N ARG A 7 -7.96 -10.97 -6.49
CA ARG A 7 -8.92 -10.66 -7.57
C ARG A 7 -8.41 -9.55 -8.49
N ARG A 8 -7.73 -8.54 -7.92
CA ARG A 8 -7.09 -7.47 -8.70
C ARG A 8 -5.98 -8.02 -9.59
N GLU A 9 -5.12 -8.86 -9.05
CA GLU A 9 -4.04 -9.52 -9.80
C GLU A 9 -4.59 -10.36 -10.96
N MET A 10 -5.68 -11.10 -10.75
CA MET A 10 -6.34 -11.86 -11.82
C MET A 10 -6.88 -10.94 -12.93
N ALA A 11 -7.44 -9.78 -12.57
CA ALA A 11 -7.90 -8.79 -13.54
C ALA A 11 -6.72 -8.18 -14.33
N GLU A 12 -5.63 -7.80 -13.65
CA GLU A 12 -4.40 -7.31 -14.29
C GLU A 12 -3.83 -8.36 -15.25
N ASN A 13 -3.86 -9.64 -14.85
CA ASN A 13 -3.42 -10.76 -15.68
C ASN A 13 -4.23 -10.91 -16.96
N ALA A 14 -5.55 -10.85 -16.86
CA ALA A 14 -6.44 -10.97 -18.01
C ALA A 14 -6.27 -9.82 -19.00
N VAL A 15 -6.05 -8.60 -18.51
CA VAL A 15 -5.75 -7.45 -19.36
C VAL A 15 -4.39 -7.63 -20.05
N ALA A 16 -3.34 -7.95 -19.29
CA ALA A 16 -1.97 -8.01 -19.80
C ALA A 16 -1.70 -9.21 -20.71
N ARG A 17 -2.24 -10.40 -20.39
CA ARG A 17 -1.91 -11.66 -21.08
C ARG A 17 -2.97 -12.12 -22.08
N ARG A 18 -4.22 -11.67 -21.92
CA ARG A 18 -5.35 -12.09 -22.77
C ARG A 18 -5.96 -10.94 -23.56
N GLY A 19 -5.46 -9.72 -23.40
CA GLY A 19 -5.98 -8.53 -24.11
C GLY A 19 -7.41 -8.17 -23.72
N ALA A 20 -7.89 -8.63 -22.55
CA ALA A 20 -9.22 -8.27 -22.08
C ALA A 20 -9.30 -6.76 -21.81
N SER A 21 -10.45 -6.15 -22.07
CA SER A 21 -10.67 -4.78 -21.62
C SER A 21 -10.73 -4.71 -20.09
N ILE A 22 -10.32 -3.59 -19.50
CA ILE A 22 -10.37 -3.37 -18.04
C ILE A 22 -11.78 -3.62 -17.52
N ALA A 23 -12.81 -3.09 -18.19
CA ALA A 23 -14.21 -3.30 -17.82
C ALA A 23 -14.62 -4.78 -17.82
N LEU A 24 -14.16 -5.56 -18.81
CA LEU A 24 -14.44 -7.00 -18.88
C LEU A 24 -13.74 -7.75 -17.75
N ALA A 25 -12.45 -7.47 -17.52
CA ALA A 25 -11.67 -8.10 -16.46
C ALA A 25 -12.23 -7.77 -15.07
N CYS A 26 -12.54 -6.49 -14.80
CA CYS A 26 -13.15 -6.03 -13.56
C CYS A 26 -14.47 -6.74 -13.26
N ARG A 27 -15.36 -6.88 -14.25
CA ARG A 27 -16.62 -7.63 -14.07
C ARG A 27 -16.40 -9.11 -13.83
N ALA A 28 -15.47 -9.73 -14.58
CA ALA A 28 -15.18 -11.16 -14.46
C ALA A 28 -14.62 -11.54 -13.08
N PHE A 29 -13.82 -10.67 -12.47
CA PHE A 29 -13.16 -10.93 -11.19
C PHE A 29 -13.78 -10.16 -10.00
N GLY A 30 -14.89 -9.44 -10.19
CA GLY A 30 -15.54 -8.70 -9.10
C GLY A 30 -14.66 -7.61 -8.49
N VAL A 31 -13.90 -6.90 -9.33
CA VAL A 31 -13.03 -5.78 -8.94
C VAL A 31 -13.65 -4.51 -9.47
N SER A 32 -13.79 -3.46 -8.64
CA SER A 32 -14.22 -2.17 -9.16
C SER A 32 -13.13 -1.57 -10.05
N GLU A 33 -13.56 -0.84 -11.07
CA GLU A 33 -12.66 -0.14 -11.98
C GLU A 33 -11.78 0.91 -11.29
N THR A 34 -12.26 1.46 -10.17
CA THR A 34 -11.50 2.37 -9.30
C THR A 34 -10.42 1.62 -8.52
N CYS A 35 -10.73 0.46 -7.93
CA CYS A 35 -9.73 -0.39 -7.26
C CYS A 35 -8.70 -0.95 -8.23
N TYR A 36 -9.09 -1.27 -9.47
CA TYR A 36 -8.16 -1.72 -10.52
C TYR A 36 -7.15 -0.61 -10.87
N ARG A 37 -7.61 0.63 -11.05
CA ARG A 37 -6.74 1.78 -11.37
C ARG A 37 -5.98 2.31 -10.16
N TYR A 38 -6.34 1.88 -8.94
CA TYR A 38 -5.67 2.31 -7.73
C TYR A 38 -4.26 1.68 -7.65
N GLY A 39 -3.25 2.49 -7.99
CA GLY A 39 -1.86 2.15 -7.75
C GLY A 39 -1.41 2.58 -6.35
N PRO A 40 -0.62 1.76 -5.63
CA PRO A 40 0.04 2.20 -4.40
C PRO A 40 0.90 3.42 -4.75
N LYS A 41 0.64 4.55 -4.09
CA LYS A 41 1.17 5.82 -4.59
C LYS A 41 2.68 5.96 -4.39
N LEU A 42 3.28 5.35 -3.37
CA LEU A 42 4.67 5.67 -3.00
C LEU A 42 5.40 4.49 -2.35
N ARG A 43 5.86 3.52 -3.15
CA ARG A 43 6.68 2.40 -2.64
C ARG A 43 7.98 2.86 -1.97
N ALA A 44 8.65 3.87 -2.54
CA ALA A 44 9.90 4.40 -2.00
C ALA A 44 9.69 5.14 -0.67
N GLU A 45 8.60 5.91 -0.53
CA GLU A 45 8.25 6.55 0.75
C GLU A 45 7.93 5.49 1.81
N ASN A 46 7.24 4.41 1.44
CA ASN A 46 6.96 3.31 2.37
C ASN A 46 8.24 2.59 2.83
N GLU A 47 9.23 2.45 1.94
CA GLU A 47 10.55 1.90 2.28
C GLU A 47 11.31 2.84 3.24
N GLU A 48 11.31 4.15 2.99
CA GLU A 48 11.91 5.16 3.88
C GLU A 48 11.24 5.18 5.27
N ILE A 49 9.91 5.14 5.31
CA ILE A 49 9.14 5.06 6.56
C ILE A 49 9.52 3.80 7.35
N ALA A 50 9.65 2.66 6.67
CA ALA A 50 9.99 1.39 7.30
C ALA A 50 11.39 1.46 7.94
N ASP A 51 12.39 1.96 7.20
CA ASP A 51 13.77 2.09 7.69
C ASP A 51 13.85 3.02 8.91
N LEU A 52 13.16 4.15 8.86
CA LEU A 52 13.10 5.10 9.97
C LEU A 52 12.41 4.53 11.21
N LEU A 53 11.34 3.77 11.03
CA LEU A 53 10.66 3.09 12.13
C LEU A 53 11.54 2.02 12.77
N VAL A 54 12.22 1.19 11.97
CA VAL A 54 13.14 0.15 12.47
C VAL A 54 14.25 0.79 13.30
N GLY A 55 14.92 1.82 12.77
CA GLY A 55 15.98 2.54 13.50
C GLY A 55 15.49 3.16 14.81
N LEU A 56 14.26 3.69 14.83
CA LEU A 56 13.67 4.24 16.06
C LEU A 56 13.33 3.17 17.09
N THR A 57 12.78 2.03 16.67
CA THR A 57 12.48 0.93 17.58
C THR A 57 13.75 0.30 18.18
N ASP A 58 14.83 0.24 17.41
CA ASP A 58 16.13 -0.25 17.91
C ASP A 58 16.76 0.73 18.90
N ALA A 59 16.72 2.03 18.61
CA ALA A 59 17.25 3.08 19.47
C ALA A 59 16.41 3.31 20.73
N ARG A 60 15.09 3.05 20.67
CA ARG A 60 14.13 3.33 21.75
C ARG A 60 13.27 2.10 22.01
N LYS A 61 13.87 1.07 22.60
CA LYS A 61 13.25 -0.24 22.87
C LYS A 61 11.98 -0.22 23.74
N THR A 62 11.72 0.87 24.46
CA THR A 62 10.50 1.06 25.27
C THR A 62 9.36 1.72 24.50
N TRP A 63 9.63 2.21 23.29
CA TRP A 63 8.63 2.89 22.46
C TRP A 63 7.90 1.87 21.59
N GLY A 64 6.58 1.82 21.71
CA GLY A 64 5.73 1.11 20.75
C GLY A 64 5.59 1.89 19.44
N PHE A 65 5.05 1.23 18.41
CA PHE A 65 4.85 1.80 17.07
C PHE A 65 4.22 3.19 17.07
N GLY A 66 3.18 3.42 17.88
CA GLY A 66 2.49 4.70 17.93
C GLY A 66 3.39 5.87 18.37
N LEU A 67 4.32 5.63 19.31
CA LEU A 67 5.27 6.66 19.74
C LEU A 67 6.34 6.93 18.66
N CYS A 68 6.83 5.89 18.00
CA CYS A 68 7.76 6.05 16.87
C CYS A 68 7.12 6.83 15.72
N PHE A 69 5.88 6.50 15.35
CA PHE A 69 5.12 7.22 14.33
C PHE A 69 4.89 8.70 14.71
N LEU A 70 4.43 8.97 15.93
CA LEU A 70 4.22 10.34 16.41
C LEU A 70 5.52 11.16 16.43
N HIS A 71 6.65 10.53 16.75
CA HIS A 71 7.95 11.19 16.73
C HIS A 71 8.37 11.58 15.30
N LEU A 72 8.22 10.66 14.33
CA LEU A 72 8.51 10.94 12.93
C LEU A 72 7.61 12.07 12.39
N ARG A 73 6.33 12.04 12.72
CA ARG A 73 5.38 13.06 12.27
C ARG A 73 5.60 14.43 12.93
N ASN A 74 5.69 14.47 14.26
CA ASN A 74 5.61 15.71 15.01
C ASN A 74 6.98 16.32 15.32
N VAL A 75 8.04 15.51 15.43
CA VAL A 75 9.40 15.97 15.77
C VAL A 75 10.27 16.04 14.54
N LYS A 76 10.25 15.02 13.68
CA LYS A 76 11.01 15.03 12.42
C LYS A 76 10.27 15.76 11.29
N GLY A 77 8.97 16.03 11.46
CA GLY A 77 8.19 16.86 10.55
C GLY A 77 7.73 16.14 9.29
N HIS A 78 7.74 14.80 9.26
CA HIS A 78 7.25 14.06 8.10
C HIS A 78 5.73 14.21 7.97
N PRO A 79 5.19 14.70 6.83
CA PRO A 79 3.76 14.99 6.65
C PRO A 79 2.93 13.74 6.32
N TRP A 80 3.40 12.55 6.71
CA TRP A 80 2.77 11.29 6.33
C TRP A 80 1.37 11.14 6.93
N ASN A 81 0.42 10.80 6.06
CA ASN A 81 -0.94 10.51 6.45
C ASN A 81 -1.18 9.01 6.38
N HIS A 82 -1.96 8.46 7.31
CA HIS A 82 -2.14 7.01 7.52
C HIS A 82 -2.88 6.27 6.37
N MET A 83 -3.03 6.89 5.20
CA MET A 83 -3.53 6.28 3.97
C MET A 83 -2.56 6.55 2.81
N ALA A 84 -1.64 5.61 2.61
CA ALA A 84 -0.80 5.46 1.41
C ALA A 84 -1.13 4.14 0.71
#